data_AF-A0A0G8EDR0-F1
#
_entry.id   AF-A0A0G8EDR0-F1
#
_cell.length_a   1.000
_cell.length_b   1.000
_cell.length_c   1.000
_cell.angle_alpha   90.00
_cell.angle_beta   90.00
_cell.angle_gamma   90.00
#
_symmetry.space_group_name_H-M   'P 1'
#
loop_
_entity.id
_entity.type
_entity.pdbx_description
1 polymer ?
#
loop_
_entity_poly.entity_id
_entity_poly.type
_entity_poly.pdbx_seq_one_letter_code
_entity_poly.pdbx_strand_id
1 'polypeptide(L)' 'MSISVSDELQLFAQKIQSFLSPNILRDFAKDAGFVQRASKYQAKDLVALCVW' A
#
# COMPACT_ATOMS: atom_id res chain seq x y z
N MET A 1 15.91 -18.48 11.06
CA MET A 1 15.26 -18.11 9.78
C MET A 1 15.55 -16.64 9.56
N SER A 2 16.25 -16.29 8.48
CA SER A 2 16.39 -14.91 8.03
C SER A 2 15.07 -14.52 7.41
N ILE A 3 14.30 -13.66 8.10
CA ILE A 3 13.13 -13.02 7.51
C ILE A 3 13.67 -12.20 6.34
N SER A 4 13.20 -12.48 5.13
CA SER A 4 13.64 -11.69 3.98
C SER A 4 13.01 -10.31 4.09
N VAL A 5 13.73 -9.28 3.66
CA VAL A 5 13.21 -7.89 3.65
C VAL A 5 11.85 -7.80 2.94
N SER A 6 11.63 -8.66 1.94
CA SER A 6 10.34 -8.79 1.26
C SER A 6 9.19 -9.29 2.15
N ASP A 7 9.46 -10.20 3.10
CA ASP A 7 8.45 -10.70 4.03
C ASP A 7 8.05 -9.63 5.04
N GLU A 8 9.01 -8.83 5.51
CA GLU A 8 8.74 -7.69 6.40
C GLU A 8 7.92 -6.60 5.70
N LEU A 9 8.26 -6.28 4.45
CA LEU A 9 7.50 -5.34 3.62
C LEU A 9 6.08 -5.84 3.34
N GLN A 10 5.88 -7.13 3.10
CA GLN A 10 4.54 -7.71 2.96
C GLN A 10 3.73 -7.62 4.26
N LEU A 11 4.33 -7.94 5.40
CA LEU A 11 3.67 -7.79 6.70
C LEU A 11 3.30 -6.34 6.99
N PHE A 12 4.15 -5.40 6.58
CA PHE A 12 3.88 -3.97 6.67
C PHE A 12 2.71 -3.55 5.76
N ALA A 13 2.70 -4.01 4.51
CA ALA A 13 1.60 -3.81 3.55
C ALA A 13 0.25 -4.28 4.12
N GLN A 14 0.27 -5.46 4.75
CA GLN A 14 -0.91 -6.10 5.32
C GLN A 14 -1.41 -5.36 6.57
N LYS A 15 -0.49 -4.88 7.42
CA LYS A 15 -0.83 -3.99 8.54
C LYS A 15 -1.45 -2.69 8.03
N ILE A 16 -0.85 -2.04 7.02
CA ILE A 16 -1.41 -0.81 6.46
C ILE A 16 -2.82 -1.04 5.92
N GLN A 17 -3.08 -2.14 5.18
CA GLN A 17 -4.43 -2.49 4.74
C GLN A 17 -5.41 -2.75 5.89
N SER A 18 -4.94 -3.37 6.98
CA SER A 18 -5.79 -3.66 8.12
C SER A 18 -6.10 -2.42 8.97
N PHE A 19 -5.18 -1.46 9.03
CA PHE A 19 -5.33 -0.24 9.82
C PHE A 19 -5.98 0.92 9.04
N LEU A 20 -5.85 0.95 7.72
CA LEU A 20 -6.35 2.03 6.89
C LEU A 20 -7.51 1.56 6.00
N SER A 21 -8.56 2.39 5.96
CA SER A 21 -9.64 2.21 5.00
C SER A 21 -9.10 2.36 3.56
N PRO A 22 -9.64 1.60 2.59
CA PRO A 22 -9.37 1.74 1.16
C PRO A 22 -9.30 3.18 0.65
N ASN A 23 -10.16 4.06 1.17
CA ASN A 23 -10.20 5.48 0.77
C ASN A 23 -8.98 6.25 1.28
N ILE A 24 -8.53 5.98 2.51
CA ILE A 24 -7.34 6.63 3.09
C ILE A 24 -6.08 6.16 2.37
N LEU A 25 -5.99 4.86 2.07
CA LEU A 25 -4.90 4.31 1.26
C LEU A 25 -4.82 4.96 -0.12
N ARG A 26 -5.97 5.20 -0.73
CA ARG A 26 -6.07 5.89 -2.02
C ARG A 26 -5.60 7.33 -1.95
N ASP A 27 -5.98 8.06 -0.91
CA ASP A 27 -5.57 9.45 -0.75
C ASP A 27 -4.10 9.55 -0.33
N PHE A 28 -3.60 8.64 0.51
CA PHE A 28 -2.17 8.50 0.82
C PHE A 28 -1.33 8.23 -0.42
N ALA A 29 -1.76 7.31 -1.30
CA ALA A 29 -1.04 7.01 -2.53
C ALA A 29 -1.06 8.17 -3.55
N LYS A 30 -2.07 9.05 -3.49
CA LYS A 30 -2.06 10.31 -4.26
C LYS A 30 -1.12 11.35 -3.65
N ASP A 31 -1.18 11.54 -2.34
CA ASP A 31 -0.36 12.53 -1.62
C ASP A 31 1.13 12.20 -1.70
N ALA A 32 1.47 10.92 -1.56
CA ALA A 32 2.83 10.43 -1.75
C ALA A 32 3.25 10.40 -3.23
N GLY A 33 2.36 10.75 -4.17
CA GLY A 33 2.67 10.85 -5.60
C GLY A 33 2.79 9.51 -6.34
N PHE A 34 2.54 8.38 -5.68
CA PHE A 34 2.58 7.04 -6.28
C PHE A 34 1.54 6.87 -7.40
N VAL A 35 0.41 7.57 -7.32
CA VAL A 35 -0.65 7.54 -8.34
C VAL A 35 -1.29 8.90 -8.57
N GLN A 36 -1.21 9.37 -9.82
CA GLN A 36 -1.98 10.53 -10.28
C GLN A 36 -3.48 10.24 -10.43
N ARG A 37 -3.86 8.97 -10.69
CA ARG A 37 -5.26 8.60 -10.99
C ARG A 37 -5.72 7.41 -10.16
N ALA A 38 -6.05 7.70 -8.91
CA ALA A 38 -6.40 6.68 -7.94
C ALA A 38 -7.78 6.02 -8.15
N SER A 39 -8.56 6.45 -9.15
CA SER A 39 -9.80 5.78 -9.57
C SER A 39 -9.55 4.49 -10.36
N LYS A 40 -8.34 4.30 -10.90
CA LYS A 40 -7.97 3.12 -11.70
C LYS A 40 -7.52 1.94 -10.84
N TYR A 41 -7.10 2.20 -9.60
CA TYR A 41 -6.42 1.23 -8.76
C TYR A 41 -7.33 0.81 -7.61
N GLN A 42 -7.43 -0.50 -7.35
CA GLN A 42 -8.09 -0.97 -6.14
C GLN A 42 -7.18 -0.72 -4.93
N ALA A 43 -7.74 -0.71 -3.72
CA ALA A 43 -6.95 -0.55 -2.48
C ALA A 43 -5.77 -1.53 -2.39
N LYS A 44 -5.96 -2.75 -2.91
CA LYS A 44 -4.94 -3.80 -3.00
C LYS A 44 -3.75 -3.37 -3.86
N ASP A 45 -4.03 -2.77 -5.02
CA ASP A 45 -3.02 -2.28 -5.96
C ASP A 45 -2.30 -1.03 -5.40
N LEU A 46 -3.03 -0.18 -4.69
CA LEU A 46 -2.47 1.02 -4.05
C LEU A 46 -1.48 0.67 -2.95
N VAL A 47 -1.74 -0.40 -2.22
CA VAL A 47 -0.82 -0.91 -1.17
C VAL A 47 0.42 -1.50 -1.80
N ALA A 48 0.28 -2.27 -2.88
CA ALA A 48 1.43 -2.79 -3.61
C ALA A 48 2.31 -1.67 -4.17
N LEU A 49 1.72 -0.55 -4.59
CA LEU A 49 2.44 0.65 -5.06
C LEU A 49 3.08 1.47 -3.92
N CYS A 50 2.57 1.41 -2.69
CA CYS A 50 3.17 2.12 -1.54
C CYS A 50 4.38 1.38 -0.94
N VAL A 51 4.55 0.11 -1.30
CA VAL A 51 5.53 -0.82 -0.71
C VAL A 51 6.68 -1.10 -1.69
N TRP A 52 6.54 -0.69 -2.96
CA TRP A 52 7.55 -0.83 -4.02
C TRP A 52 8.13 0.52 -4.45
#